data_AF-A0A8K0C8X5-F1
#
_entry.id   AF-A0A8K0C8X5-F1
#
_cell.length_a   1.000
_cell.length_b   1.000
_cell.length_c   1.000
_cell.angle_alpha   90.00
_cell.angle_beta   90.00
_cell.angle_gamma   90.00
#
_symmetry.space_group_name_H-M   'P 1'
#
loop_
_entity.id
_entity.type
_entity.pdbx_description
1 polymer ?
#
loop_
_entity_poly.entity_id
_entity_poly.type
_entity_poly.pdbx_seq_one_letter_code
_entity_poly.pdbx_strand_id
1 'polypeptide(L)'
;MEHLKLTHDKLSIEHISDLVASPKCGAISIFVGTTRDNFEGKSVVTLEYEVYESMAMKTLQSICTEIREKWSSIENIAIYHRLGNVPVKEASIVIAISSPHRKEAMEATQWCIDNVKKTVPIWKKEIYLDNPPEWKENKESSTYPPRIRLFKLDKKPETEVPFVNPYNIQINASEEEISRRIEKFIERKREEINRSNIRDFCGQRNDNAARVDAKLVKRKDSKGHLQVNRVYNTYHRDQDDFEYMKIYNPKNGIEERLKNIEIRLGFDLPTNKNIYEKLKILEDRILHLESVSPEYVQLWEKSSYFQKPSTKKRIYTLNEIDNFISHLETKKAKPESAEIVPESTTA
;
A
#
# COMPACT_ATOMS: atom_id res chain seq x y z
N MET A 1 -7.80 4.85 -35.10
CA MET A 1 -7.43 3.62 -34.37
C MET A 1 -6.39 3.92 -33.29
N GLU A 2 -6.24 3.04 -32.31
CA GLU A 2 -5.31 3.21 -31.19
C GLU A 2 -4.38 2.00 -31.12
N HIS A 3 -3.07 2.26 -31.09
CA HIS A 3 -2.02 1.25 -31.02
C HIS A 3 -1.19 1.50 -29.77
N LEU A 4 -1.52 0.80 -28.69
CA LEU A 4 -0.87 0.92 -27.40
C LEU A 4 -0.06 -0.34 -27.12
N LYS A 5 1.24 -0.19 -26.82
CA LYS A 5 2.10 -1.34 -26.51
C LYS A 5 3.17 -0.98 -25.46
N LEU A 6 3.27 -1.83 -24.46
CA LEU A 6 4.41 -1.89 -23.54
C LEU A 6 5.26 -3.11 -23.94
N THR A 7 6.56 -2.93 -24.15
CA THR A 7 7.43 -4.01 -24.66
C THR A 7 8.83 -3.89 -24.11
N HIS A 8 9.58 -4.98 -24.03
CA HIS A 8 11.01 -4.96 -23.71
C HIS A 8 11.88 -4.81 -24.96
N ASP A 9 11.30 -5.02 -26.14
CA ASP A 9 12.01 -4.98 -27.42
C ASP A 9 12.33 -3.55 -27.84
N LYS A 10 13.33 -3.41 -28.71
CA LYS A 10 13.70 -2.12 -29.31
C LYS A 10 12.55 -1.56 -30.14
N LEU A 11 12.24 -0.29 -29.95
CA LEU A 11 11.18 0.40 -30.68
C LEU A 11 11.65 0.75 -32.09
N SER A 12 10.87 0.36 -33.10
CA SER A 12 11.06 0.77 -34.49
C SER A 12 10.18 1.98 -34.81
N ILE A 13 10.81 3.10 -35.13
CA ILE A 13 10.12 4.36 -35.44
C ILE A 13 9.32 4.23 -36.74
N GLU A 14 9.90 3.59 -37.76
CA GLU A 14 9.27 3.36 -39.06
C GLU A 14 7.99 2.54 -38.91
N HIS A 15 8.05 1.42 -38.19
CA HIS A 15 6.88 0.58 -37.95
C HIS A 15 5.75 1.34 -37.25
N ILE A 16 6.09 2.14 -36.24
CA ILE A 16 5.09 2.93 -35.48
C ILE A 16 4.51 4.06 -36.35
N SER A 17 5.32 4.67 -37.22
CA SER A 17 4.87 5.65 -38.21
C SER A 17 3.86 5.05 -39.19
N ASP A 18 4.14 3.84 -39.69
CA ASP A 18 3.26 3.16 -40.65
C ASP A 18 1.91 2.77 -40.03
N LEU A 19 1.90 2.37 -38.74
CA LEU A 19 0.66 2.05 -38.03
C LEU A 19 -0.32 3.23 -37.96
N VAL A 20 0.18 4.45 -37.87
CA VAL A 20 -0.66 5.65 -37.77
C VAL A 20 -0.96 6.28 -39.14
N ALA A 21 -0.25 5.88 -40.19
CA ALA A 21 -0.49 6.35 -41.54
C ALA A 21 -1.92 6.01 -42.00
N SER A 22 -2.56 6.96 -42.68
CA SER A 22 -3.92 6.82 -43.17
C SER A 22 -4.14 7.70 -44.38
N PRO A 23 -4.92 7.25 -45.40
CA PRO A 23 -5.23 8.06 -46.57
C PRO A 23 -6.01 9.35 -46.25
N LYS A 24 -6.62 9.44 -45.06
CA LYS A 24 -7.34 10.63 -44.59
C LYS A 24 -6.44 11.68 -43.93
N CYS A 25 -5.21 11.33 -43.61
CA CYS A 25 -4.30 12.18 -42.83
C CYS A 25 -3.24 12.81 -43.72
N GLY A 26 -3.14 14.15 -43.68
CA GLY A 26 -2.09 14.90 -44.36
C GLY A 26 -0.85 15.13 -43.50
N ALA A 27 -0.90 14.77 -42.20
CA ALA A 27 0.21 14.98 -41.28
C ALA A 27 0.32 13.84 -40.25
N ILE A 28 1.57 13.51 -39.92
CA ILE A 28 1.94 12.61 -38.83
C ILE A 28 2.98 13.36 -37.98
N SER A 29 2.75 13.42 -36.67
CA SER A 29 3.67 14.00 -35.70
C SER A 29 4.18 12.88 -34.79
N ILE A 30 5.51 12.74 -34.73
CA ILE A 30 6.17 11.68 -33.96
C ILE A 30 7.09 12.31 -32.92
N PHE A 31 6.92 11.90 -31.67
CA PHE A 31 7.84 12.19 -30.58
C PHE A 31 8.64 10.94 -30.23
N VAL A 32 9.96 11.09 -30.12
CA VAL A 32 10.89 10.02 -29.73
C VAL A 32 11.66 10.47 -28.50
N GLY A 33 11.41 9.81 -27.37
CA GLY A 33 12.18 10.02 -26.14
C GLY A 33 13.40 9.11 -26.13
N THR A 34 14.60 9.67 -26.30
CA THR A 34 15.85 8.90 -26.28
C THR A 34 16.63 9.07 -24.98
N THR A 35 17.31 8.02 -24.54
CA THR A 35 18.21 8.07 -23.39
C THR A 35 19.44 8.94 -23.69
N ARG A 36 19.74 9.89 -22.80
CA ARG A 36 20.93 10.75 -22.87
C ARG A 36 22.09 10.12 -22.08
N ASP A 37 23.32 10.46 -22.46
CA ASP A 37 24.55 10.01 -21.80
C ASP A 37 24.89 10.77 -20.51
N ASN A 38 24.23 11.90 -20.26
CA ASN A 38 24.48 12.74 -19.10
C ASN A 38 23.18 13.16 -18.37
N PHE A 39 23.28 13.21 -17.04
CA PHE A 39 22.27 13.79 -16.18
C PHE A 39 22.94 14.49 -14.98
N GLU A 40 22.71 15.81 -14.83
CA GLU A 40 23.25 16.62 -13.71
C GLU A 40 24.76 16.44 -13.48
N GLY A 41 25.54 16.31 -14.57
CA GLY A 41 26.99 16.13 -14.52
C GLY A 41 27.47 14.69 -14.29
N LYS A 42 26.57 13.72 -14.12
CA LYS A 42 26.88 12.29 -13.99
C LYS A 42 26.76 11.59 -15.34
N SER A 43 27.68 10.65 -15.62
CA SER A 43 27.64 9.79 -16.81
C SER A 43 26.67 8.63 -16.61
N VAL A 44 25.62 8.60 -17.44
CA VAL A 44 24.56 7.57 -17.42
C VAL A 44 24.92 6.49 -18.43
N VAL A 45 24.88 5.22 -18.01
CA VAL A 45 25.17 4.06 -18.87
C VAL A 45 23.90 3.53 -19.52
N THR A 46 22.84 3.39 -18.71
CA THR A 46 21.55 2.86 -19.16
C THR A 46 20.44 3.35 -18.23
N LEU A 47 19.22 3.37 -18.75
CA LEU A 47 18.01 3.53 -17.95
C LEU A 47 17.35 2.16 -17.76
N GLU A 48 16.75 1.94 -16.60
CA GLU A 48 15.90 0.78 -16.31
C GLU A 48 14.48 1.29 -16.05
N TYR A 49 13.50 0.74 -16.76
CA TYR A 49 12.10 1.13 -16.67
C TYR A 49 11.23 0.02 -16.08
N GLU A 50 10.51 0.36 -15.01
CA GLU A 50 9.51 -0.50 -14.37
C GLU A 50 8.11 0.10 -14.53
N VAL A 51 7.09 -0.76 -14.57
CA VAL A 51 5.71 -0.32 -14.84
C VAL A 51 4.70 -1.16 -14.09
N TYR A 52 3.59 -0.54 -13.69
CA TYR A 52 2.38 -1.26 -13.32
C TYR A 52 1.49 -1.45 -14.56
N GLU A 53 1.74 -2.52 -15.33
CA GLU A 53 1.21 -2.70 -16.69
C GLU A 53 -0.31 -2.53 -16.82
N SER A 54 -1.09 -3.18 -15.95
CA SER A 54 -2.55 -3.17 -16.04
C SER A 54 -3.15 -1.78 -15.81
N MET A 55 -2.55 -0.99 -14.92
CA MET A 55 -2.96 0.39 -14.68
C MET A 55 -2.42 1.32 -15.77
N ALA A 56 -1.17 1.13 -16.19
CA ALA A 56 -0.56 1.92 -17.26
C ALA A 56 -1.35 1.82 -18.57
N MET A 57 -1.76 0.62 -18.97
CA MET A 57 -2.58 0.44 -20.17
C MET A 57 -3.93 1.15 -20.07
N LYS A 58 -4.61 1.09 -18.91
CA LYS A 58 -5.87 1.83 -18.68
C LYS A 58 -5.66 3.34 -18.73
N THR A 59 -4.60 3.85 -18.13
CA THR A 59 -4.30 5.29 -18.15
C THR A 59 -3.95 5.75 -19.56
N LEU A 60 -3.20 4.97 -20.34
CA LEU A 60 -2.89 5.28 -21.74
C LEU A 60 -4.16 5.32 -22.60
N GLN A 61 -5.09 4.39 -22.41
CA GLN A 61 -6.40 4.40 -23.06
C GLN A 61 -7.23 5.65 -22.68
N SER A 62 -7.19 6.06 -21.41
CA SER A 62 -7.83 7.31 -20.96
C SER A 62 -7.25 8.52 -21.67
N ILE A 63 -5.92 8.59 -21.78
CA ILE A 63 -5.23 9.67 -22.51
C ILE A 63 -5.65 9.69 -23.98
N CYS A 64 -5.75 8.54 -24.64
CA CYS A 64 -6.24 8.48 -26.03
C CYS A 64 -7.67 8.99 -26.16
N THR A 65 -8.55 8.64 -25.21
CA THR A 65 -9.92 9.15 -25.16
C THR A 65 -9.95 10.68 -25.03
N GLU A 66 -9.18 11.24 -24.09
CA GLU A 66 -9.09 12.69 -23.87
C GLU A 66 -8.53 13.44 -25.08
N ILE A 67 -7.57 12.85 -25.81
CA ILE A 67 -7.06 13.40 -27.06
C ILE A 67 -8.17 13.51 -28.10
N ARG A 68 -8.99 12.45 -28.27
CA ARG A 68 -10.10 12.45 -29.22
C ARG A 68 -11.20 13.44 -28.86
N GLU A 69 -11.44 13.65 -27.56
CA GLU A 69 -12.37 14.67 -27.09
C GLU A 69 -11.89 16.09 -27.38
N LYS A 70 -10.59 16.35 -27.22
CA LYS A 70 -9.98 17.67 -27.48
C LYS A 70 -9.81 17.97 -28.97
N TRP A 71 -9.43 16.97 -29.75
CA TRP A 71 -9.14 17.08 -31.18
C TRP A 71 -9.87 15.98 -31.95
N SER A 72 -11.10 16.29 -32.38
CA SER A 72 -11.96 15.36 -33.12
C SER A 72 -11.41 14.96 -34.50
N SER A 73 -10.45 15.72 -35.05
CA SER A 73 -9.80 15.44 -36.34
C SER A 73 -8.70 14.38 -36.26
N ILE A 74 -8.33 13.90 -35.06
CA ILE A 74 -7.28 12.90 -34.91
C ILE A 74 -7.82 11.51 -35.27
N GLU A 75 -7.15 10.87 -36.22
CA GLU A 75 -7.56 9.56 -36.73
C GLU A 75 -6.86 8.44 -35.94
N ASN A 76 -5.53 8.39 -36.03
CA ASN A 76 -4.73 7.32 -35.41
C ASN A 76 -3.77 7.85 -34.34
N ILE A 77 -3.65 7.07 -33.27
CA ILE A 77 -2.76 7.34 -32.14
C ILE A 77 -1.97 6.06 -31.87
N ALA A 78 -0.66 6.17 -31.76
CA ALA A 78 0.22 5.10 -31.31
C ALA A 78 1.08 5.57 -30.14
N ILE A 79 1.10 4.80 -29.06
CA ILE A 79 1.95 5.06 -27.89
C ILE A 79 2.66 3.76 -27.54
N TYR A 80 3.98 3.76 -27.72
CA TYR A 80 4.83 2.62 -27.47
C TYR A 80 5.86 3.00 -26.42
N HIS A 81 5.93 2.22 -25.35
CA HIS A 81 6.93 2.42 -24.30
C HIS A 81 7.77 1.15 -24.13
N ARG A 82 9.08 1.34 -24.11
CA ARG A 82 10.06 0.28 -23.84
C ARG A 82 10.30 0.12 -22.35
N LEU A 83 10.31 -1.11 -21.88
CA LEU A 83 10.50 -1.50 -20.48
C LEU A 83 11.85 -2.19 -20.28
N GLY A 84 12.29 -2.27 -19.03
CA GLY A 84 13.60 -2.83 -18.68
C GLY A 84 14.73 -1.91 -19.14
N ASN A 85 15.83 -2.50 -19.63
CA ASN A 85 17.06 -1.76 -19.88
C ASN A 85 17.03 -1.06 -21.25
N VAL A 86 17.22 0.26 -21.22
CA VAL A 86 17.32 1.13 -22.39
C VAL A 86 18.68 1.85 -22.38
N PRO A 87 19.63 1.38 -23.21
CA PRO A 87 20.93 2.02 -23.38
C PRO A 87 20.83 3.47 -23.86
N VAL A 88 21.91 4.21 -23.65
CA VAL A 88 22.13 5.55 -24.22
C VAL A 88 21.90 5.54 -25.74
N LYS A 89 21.30 6.62 -26.26
CA LYS A 89 20.87 6.82 -27.67
C LYS A 89 19.71 5.95 -28.14
N GLU A 90 19.19 5.05 -27.32
CA GLU A 90 18.00 4.27 -27.70
C GLU A 90 16.70 4.94 -27.26
N ALA A 91 15.61 4.67 -27.99
CA ALA A 91 14.28 5.21 -27.69
C ALA A 91 13.63 4.43 -26.55
N SER A 92 13.22 5.14 -25.50
CA SER A 92 12.42 4.61 -24.40
C SER A 92 10.92 4.75 -24.66
N ILE A 93 10.51 5.80 -25.38
CA ILE A 93 9.11 6.02 -25.74
C ILE A 93 9.01 6.58 -27.16
N VAL A 94 8.01 6.11 -27.91
CA VAL A 94 7.63 6.66 -29.21
C VAL A 94 6.13 6.92 -29.19
N ILE A 95 5.74 8.16 -29.48
CA ILE A 95 4.35 8.58 -29.63
C ILE A 95 4.18 9.07 -31.06
N ALA A 96 3.24 8.51 -31.80
CA ALA A 96 2.90 8.95 -33.15
C ALA A 96 1.41 9.25 -33.24
N ILE A 97 1.05 10.41 -33.80
CA ILE A 97 -0.34 10.84 -33.95
C ILE A 97 -0.55 11.37 -35.37
N SER A 98 -1.61 10.90 -36.03
CA SER A 98 -1.97 11.33 -37.38
C SER A 98 -3.26 12.15 -37.40
N SER A 99 -3.27 13.18 -38.25
CA SER A 99 -4.37 14.11 -38.43
C SER A 99 -4.44 14.59 -39.89
N PRO A 100 -5.62 15.01 -40.40
CA PRO A 100 -5.75 15.71 -41.67
C PRO A 100 -4.83 16.94 -41.79
N HIS A 101 -4.59 17.64 -40.68
CA HIS A 101 -3.83 18.88 -40.65
C HIS A 101 -2.69 18.82 -39.63
N ARG A 102 -1.59 19.52 -39.93
CA ARG A 102 -0.34 19.45 -39.14
C ARG A 102 -0.46 20.01 -37.73
N LYS A 103 -1.30 21.02 -37.52
CA LYS A 103 -1.37 21.76 -36.25
C LYS A 103 -1.85 20.85 -35.12
N GLU A 104 -2.94 20.15 -35.37
CA GLU A 104 -3.60 19.24 -34.45
C GLU A 104 -2.70 18.05 -34.13
N ALA A 105 -2.00 17.50 -35.13
CA ALA A 105 -1.02 16.43 -34.91
C ALA A 105 0.10 16.88 -33.96
N MET A 106 0.68 18.06 -34.19
CA MET A 106 1.77 18.58 -33.35
C MET A 106 1.32 18.89 -31.91
N GLU A 107 0.20 19.61 -31.77
CA GLU A 107 -0.35 19.98 -30.46
C GLU A 107 -0.73 18.75 -29.64
N ALA A 108 -1.36 17.76 -30.26
CA ALA A 108 -1.76 16.54 -29.58
C ALA A 108 -0.58 15.66 -29.19
N THR A 109 0.47 15.57 -30.02
CA THR A 109 1.69 14.82 -29.64
C THR A 109 2.35 15.43 -28.42
N GLN A 110 2.50 16.76 -28.39
CA GLN A 110 3.06 17.47 -27.23
C GLN A 110 2.20 17.25 -25.98
N TRP A 111 0.88 17.42 -26.10
CA TRP A 111 -0.03 17.20 -24.99
C TRP A 111 0.01 15.75 -24.49
N CYS A 112 0.14 14.78 -25.39
CA CYS A 112 0.20 13.36 -25.06
C CYS A 112 1.43 13.03 -24.20
N ILE A 113 2.64 13.44 -24.61
CA ILE A 113 3.86 13.13 -23.83
C ILE A 113 3.82 13.76 -22.44
N ASP A 114 3.31 14.99 -22.33
CA ASP A 114 3.19 15.67 -21.03
C ASP A 114 2.21 14.94 -20.12
N ASN A 115 1.11 14.39 -20.65
CA ASN A 115 0.15 13.63 -19.83
C ASN A 115 0.66 12.23 -19.48
N VAL A 116 1.35 11.56 -20.41
CA VAL A 116 1.96 10.25 -20.14
C VAL A 116 2.91 10.35 -18.95
N LYS A 117 3.80 11.35 -18.94
CA LYS A 117 4.75 11.57 -17.83
C LYS A 117 4.08 11.97 -16.51
N LYS A 118 2.89 12.57 -16.55
CA LYS A 118 2.14 13.00 -15.36
C LYS A 118 1.37 11.87 -14.70
N THR A 119 0.69 11.03 -15.50
CA THR A 119 -0.35 10.14 -14.98
C THR A 119 -0.04 8.65 -15.11
N VAL A 120 0.82 8.26 -16.05
CA VAL A 120 1.09 6.84 -16.31
C VAL A 120 2.09 6.31 -15.28
N PRO A 121 1.78 5.20 -14.56
CA PRO A 121 2.65 4.63 -13.54
C PRO A 121 3.82 3.85 -14.14
N ILE A 122 4.75 4.61 -14.75
CA ILE A 122 6.04 4.12 -15.26
C ILE A 122 7.14 4.86 -14.51
N TRP A 123 8.06 4.10 -13.93
CA TRP A 123 9.19 4.62 -13.18
C TRP A 123 10.49 4.37 -13.93
N LYS A 124 11.40 5.34 -13.85
CA LYS A 124 12.73 5.24 -14.43
C LYS A 124 13.79 5.23 -13.33
N LYS A 125 14.77 4.37 -13.51
CA LYS A 125 15.95 4.24 -12.65
C LYS A 125 17.19 4.47 -13.52
N GLU A 126 18.04 5.38 -13.07
CA GLU A 126 19.25 5.76 -13.79
C GLU A 126 20.42 4.94 -13.28
N ILE A 127 21.10 4.22 -14.17
CA ILE A 127 22.28 3.43 -13.85
C ILE A 127 23.50 4.21 -14.35
N TYR A 128 24.36 4.58 -13.41
CA TYR A 128 25.57 5.34 -13.65
C TYR A 128 26.80 4.43 -13.68
N LEU A 129 27.90 4.95 -14.24
CA LEU A 129 29.18 4.21 -14.29
C LEU A 129 29.81 4.06 -12.89
N ASP A 130 29.92 5.18 -12.16
CA ASP A 130 30.68 5.27 -10.90
C ASP A 130 29.80 5.57 -9.68
N ASN A 131 28.47 5.65 -9.86
CA ASN A 131 27.53 6.01 -8.80
C ASN A 131 26.46 4.92 -8.61
N PRO A 132 25.90 4.77 -7.40
CA PRO A 132 24.79 3.86 -7.16
C PRO A 132 23.57 4.24 -8.01
N PRO A 133 22.75 3.26 -8.43
CA PRO A 133 21.58 3.53 -9.24
C PRO A 133 20.56 4.36 -8.46
N GLU A 134 19.92 5.29 -9.15
CA GLU A 134 19.01 6.28 -8.54
C GLU A 134 17.63 6.24 -9.20
N TRP A 135 16.58 6.08 -8.41
CA TRP A 135 15.20 6.22 -8.86
C TRP A 135 14.86 7.70 -9.05
N LYS A 136 14.26 8.04 -10.19
CA LYS A 136 13.85 9.43 -10.47
C LYS A 136 12.34 9.57 -10.43
N GLU A 137 11.90 10.61 -9.73
CA GLU A 137 10.53 11.09 -9.79
C GLU A 137 10.34 12.01 -11.01
N ASN A 138 9.18 11.93 -11.65
CA ASN A 138 8.83 12.84 -12.73
C ASN A 138 8.49 14.21 -12.12
N LYS A 139 9.20 15.28 -12.53
CA LYS A 139 8.90 16.65 -12.09
C LYS A 139 7.44 17.07 -12.37
N GLU A 140 6.83 16.43 -13.36
CA GLU A 140 5.47 16.70 -13.82
C GLU A 140 4.40 16.00 -12.95
N SER A 141 4.76 14.94 -12.21
CA SER A 141 3.82 14.21 -11.34
C SER A 141 3.59 14.88 -9.97
N SER A 142 4.39 15.89 -9.60
CA SER A 142 4.32 16.54 -8.28
C SER A 142 3.04 17.35 -8.03
N THR A 143 2.14 17.46 -9.02
CA THR A 143 0.94 18.31 -8.95
C THR A 143 -0.31 17.57 -8.43
N TYR A 144 -0.23 16.26 -8.16
CA TYR A 144 -1.35 15.50 -7.59
C TYR A 144 -0.87 14.53 -6.50
N PRO A 145 -1.51 14.58 -5.34
CA PRO A 145 -2.54 13.60 -5.04
C PRO A 145 -3.86 14.18 -5.55
N PRO A 146 -4.85 13.36 -5.98
CA PRO A 146 -6.21 13.83 -5.87
C PRO A 146 -6.35 14.20 -4.39
N ARG A 147 -6.52 15.50 -4.10
CA ARG A 147 -7.26 15.84 -2.90
C ARG A 147 -8.52 15.01 -3.06
N ILE A 148 -8.66 13.95 -2.27
CA ILE A 148 -9.96 13.45 -1.89
C ILE A 148 -10.74 14.74 -1.67
N ARG A 149 -11.78 14.99 -2.47
CA ARG A 149 -12.71 16.06 -2.14
C ARG A 149 -13.28 15.60 -0.81
N LEU A 150 -12.62 15.95 0.28
CA LEU A 150 -13.20 15.99 1.59
C LEU A 150 -14.40 16.87 1.32
N PHE A 151 -15.59 16.28 1.31
CA PHE A 151 -16.82 17.04 1.23
C PHE A 151 -16.67 18.13 2.29
N LYS A 152 -16.46 19.37 1.85
CA LYS A 152 -16.51 20.49 2.76
C LYS A 152 -17.98 20.55 3.16
N LEU A 153 -18.27 19.96 4.32
CA LEU A 153 -19.47 20.27 5.05
C LEU A 153 -19.31 21.75 5.44
N ASP A 154 -19.70 22.66 4.54
CA ASP A 154 -19.71 24.11 4.75
C ASP A 154 -20.83 24.55 5.72
N LYS A 155 -21.28 23.64 6.59
CA LYS A 155 -22.05 23.97 7.78
C LYS A 155 -21.19 23.69 8.99
N LYS A 156 -20.40 24.68 9.39
CA LYS A 156 -20.14 24.88 10.82
C LYS A 156 -21.47 25.36 11.41
N PRO A 157 -22.17 24.57 12.25
CA PRO A 157 -23.14 25.21 13.12
C PRO A 157 -22.33 26.13 14.04
N GLU A 158 -22.53 27.44 13.90
CA GLU A 158 -22.16 28.39 14.95
C GLU A 158 -23.08 28.11 16.13
N THR A 159 -22.69 27.13 16.94
CA THR A 159 -23.30 26.90 18.23
C THR A 159 -22.25 27.29 19.24
N GLU A 160 -22.48 28.40 19.92
CA GLU A 160 -21.72 28.76 21.11
C GLU A 160 -21.93 27.65 22.14
N VAL A 161 -20.92 26.80 22.29
CA VAL A 161 -20.93 25.78 23.35
C VAL A 161 -20.33 26.46 24.58
N PRO A 162 -21.12 26.72 25.64
CA PRO A 162 -20.57 27.30 26.85
C PRO A 162 -19.45 26.39 27.38
N PHE A 163 -18.34 26.98 27.82
CA PHE A 163 -17.22 26.25 28.37
C PHE A 163 -17.66 25.54 29.67
N VAL A 164 -17.86 24.22 29.60
CA VAL A 164 -18.17 23.40 30.77
C VAL A 164 -16.88 22.79 31.30
N ASN A 165 -16.57 23.04 32.58
CA ASN A 165 -15.42 22.45 33.25
C ASN A 165 -15.46 20.91 33.15
N PRO A 166 -14.41 20.23 32.67
CA PRO A 166 -14.40 18.78 32.42
C PRO A 166 -14.77 17.92 33.63
N TYR A 167 -14.60 18.44 34.86
CA TYR A 167 -14.92 17.73 36.10
C TYR A 167 -16.41 17.77 36.49
N ASN A 168 -17.25 18.54 35.78
CA ASN A 168 -18.69 18.70 36.06
C ASN A 168 -19.60 18.04 35.01
N ILE A 169 -19.07 17.17 34.13
CA ILE A 169 -19.91 16.45 33.16
C ILE A 169 -20.54 15.23 33.85
N GLN A 170 -21.61 15.45 34.61
CA GLN A 170 -22.59 14.41 34.89
C GLN A 170 -23.62 14.44 33.76
N ILE A 171 -23.55 13.47 32.84
CA ILE A 171 -24.63 13.25 31.87
C ILE A 171 -25.80 12.66 32.64
N ASN A 172 -26.65 13.51 33.21
CA ASN A 172 -27.97 13.11 33.68
C ASN A 172 -28.88 13.00 32.45
N ALA A 173 -28.88 11.82 31.82
CA ALA A 173 -29.88 11.49 30.81
C ALA A 173 -31.05 10.81 31.53
N SER A 174 -32.28 11.27 31.27
CA SER A 174 -33.47 10.56 31.74
C SER A 174 -33.50 9.16 31.13
N GLU A 175 -34.08 8.20 31.86
CA GLU A 175 -34.22 6.81 31.40
C GLU A 175 -34.95 6.72 30.05
N GLU A 176 -35.88 7.65 29.80
CA GLU A 176 -36.60 7.81 28.54
C GLU A 176 -35.68 8.21 27.37
N GLU A 177 -34.75 9.15 27.57
CA GLU A 177 -33.83 9.60 26.52
C GLU A 177 -32.77 8.53 26.23
N ILE A 178 -32.32 7.80 27.25
CA ILE A 178 -31.45 6.63 27.08
C ILE A 178 -32.17 5.56 26.26
N SER A 179 -33.41 5.23 26.61
CA SER A 179 -34.23 4.23 25.92
C SER A 179 -34.46 4.61 24.45
N ARG A 180 -34.79 5.87 24.19
CA ARG A 180 -34.98 6.38 22.83
C ARG A 180 -33.71 6.29 21.98
N ARG A 181 -32.54 6.57 22.56
CA ARG A 181 -31.25 6.43 21.87
C ARG A 181 -30.90 4.98 21.58
N ILE A 182 -31.19 4.08 22.51
CA ILE A 182 -31.01 2.64 22.33
C ILE A 182 -31.91 2.14 21.20
N GLU A 183 -33.20 2.50 21.17
CA GLU A 183 -34.12 2.12 20.10
C GLU A 183 -33.65 2.61 18.73
N LYS A 184 -33.29 3.90 18.62
CA LYS A 184 -32.77 4.45 17.36
C LYS A 184 -31.47 3.79 16.92
N PHE A 185 -30.61 3.42 17.86
CA PHE A 185 -29.37 2.69 17.55
C PHE A 185 -29.68 1.29 17.03
N ILE A 186 -30.59 0.56 17.68
CA ILE A 186 -31.01 -0.78 17.27
C ILE A 186 -31.64 -0.74 15.87
N GLU A 187 -32.54 0.21 15.62
CA GLU A 187 -33.20 0.39 14.32
C GLU A 187 -32.17 0.63 13.21
N ARG A 188 -31.26 1.58 13.42
CA ARG A 188 -30.17 1.87 12.47
C ARG A 188 -29.28 0.65 12.20
N LYS A 189 -28.93 -0.12 13.23
CA LYS A 189 -28.10 -1.33 13.07
C LYS A 189 -28.85 -2.43 12.34
N ARG A 190 -30.15 -2.59 12.59
CA ARG A 190 -30.99 -3.51 11.83
C ARG A 190 -31.04 -3.14 10.35
N GLU A 191 -31.21 -1.87 10.01
CA GLU A 191 -31.20 -1.42 8.61
C GLU A 191 -29.85 -1.62 7.92
N GLU A 192 -28.75 -1.41 8.64
CA GLU A 192 -27.39 -1.68 8.14
C GLU A 192 -27.19 -3.16 7.83
N ILE A 193 -27.55 -4.04 8.76
CA ILE A 193 -27.50 -5.49 8.58
C ILE A 193 -28.42 -5.93 7.44
N ASN A 194 -29.65 -5.39 7.37
CA ASN A 194 -30.62 -5.77 6.35
C ASN A 194 -30.14 -5.37 4.95
N ARG A 195 -29.51 -4.18 4.80
CA ARG A 195 -28.86 -3.77 3.55
C ARG A 195 -27.69 -4.68 3.16
N SER A 196 -26.87 -5.10 4.12
CA SER A 196 -25.81 -6.10 3.87
C SER A 196 -26.42 -7.41 3.41
N ASN A 197 -27.42 -7.93 4.13
CA ASN A 197 -28.09 -9.17 3.78
C ASN A 197 -28.76 -9.11 2.39
N ILE A 198 -29.42 -8.00 2.02
CA ILE A 198 -29.98 -7.87 0.66
C ILE A 198 -28.86 -7.94 -0.39
N ARG A 199 -27.71 -7.29 -0.14
CA ARG A 199 -26.55 -7.34 -1.03
C ARG A 199 -25.97 -8.75 -1.13
N ASP A 200 -25.92 -9.48 -0.02
CA ASP A 200 -25.27 -10.78 0.11
C ASP A 200 -26.18 -11.94 -0.33
N PHE A 201 -27.51 -11.82 -0.17
CA PHE A 201 -28.49 -12.89 -0.42
C PHE A 201 -29.39 -12.65 -1.65
N CYS A 202 -29.55 -11.41 -2.12
CA CYS A 202 -30.44 -11.10 -3.27
C CYS A 202 -29.69 -10.66 -4.55
N GLY A 203 -28.36 -10.56 -4.52
CA GLY A 203 -27.52 -10.36 -5.70
C GLY A 203 -27.42 -11.62 -6.56
N GLN A 204 -27.37 -11.47 -7.89
CA GLN A 204 -27.30 -12.59 -8.85
C GLN A 204 -26.18 -13.61 -8.51
N ARG A 205 -26.57 -14.89 -8.53
CA ARG A 205 -25.75 -16.09 -8.29
C ARG A 205 -24.37 -16.02 -8.94
N ASN A 206 -23.33 -16.07 -8.11
CA ASN A 206 -22.09 -16.75 -8.41
C ASN A 206 -21.78 -17.67 -7.23
N ASP A 207 -22.01 -18.97 -7.43
CA ASP A 207 -21.85 -20.04 -6.44
C ASP A 207 -20.37 -20.35 -6.16
N ASN A 208 -19.61 -19.38 -5.65
CA ASN A 208 -18.22 -19.57 -5.25
C ASN A 208 -17.89 -18.73 -4.01
N ALA A 209 -18.33 -19.19 -2.83
CA ALA A 209 -17.65 -18.87 -1.58
C ALA A 209 -18.06 -19.87 -0.49
N ALA A 210 -17.05 -20.40 0.18
CA ALA A 210 -17.11 -21.35 1.29
C ALA A 210 -18.23 -21.04 2.31
N ARG A 211 -19.26 -21.88 2.35
CA ARG A 211 -20.19 -21.93 3.47
C ARG A 211 -19.61 -22.83 4.55
N VAL A 212 -19.16 -22.23 5.65
CA VAL A 212 -18.95 -22.92 6.93
C VAL A 212 -20.30 -22.99 7.64
N ASP A 213 -20.90 -24.18 7.70
CA ASP A 213 -22.09 -24.43 8.51
C ASP A 213 -21.69 -24.43 9.99
N ALA A 214 -21.81 -23.28 10.65
CA ALA A 214 -21.67 -23.16 12.09
C ALA A 214 -22.98 -23.63 12.75
N LYS A 215 -22.96 -24.80 13.41
CA LYS A 215 -24.12 -25.31 14.13
C LYS A 215 -24.17 -24.74 15.54
N LEU A 216 -25.10 -23.81 15.77
CA LEU A 216 -25.35 -23.21 17.08
C LEU A 216 -26.08 -24.21 17.99
N VAL A 217 -25.48 -24.55 19.14
CA VAL A 217 -26.10 -25.41 20.14
C VAL A 217 -26.27 -24.63 21.45
N LYS A 218 -27.49 -24.63 21.98
CA LYS A 218 -27.81 -24.00 23.26
C LYS A 218 -27.30 -24.89 24.40
N ARG A 219 -26.44 -24.35 25.29
CA ARG A 219 -26.09 -25.05 26.54
C ARG A 219 -27.33 -25.16 27.43
N LYS A 220 -27.57 -26.34 28.01
CA LYS A 220 -28.75 -26.61 28.84
C LYS A 220 -28.79 -25.78 30.13
N ASP A 221 -27.66 -25.17 30.51
CA ASP A 221 -27.47 -24.64 31.86
C ASP A 221 -27.29 -23.11 31.91
N SER A 222 -27.55 -22.38 30.82
CA SER A 222 -27.47 -20.91 30.83
C SER A 222 -28.63 -20.26 30.07
N LYS A 223 -29.17 -19.16 30.59
CA LYS A 223 -30.29 -18.42 29.97
C LYS A 223 -29.89 -17.60 28.73
N GLY A 224 -28.62 -17.53 28.36
CA GLY A 224 -28.26 -16.90 27.11
C GLY A 224 -26.76 -16.82 26.87
N HIS A 225 -26.11 -17.92 26.49
CA HIS A 225 -24.93 -17.87 25.63
C HIS A 225 -24.92 -19.12 24.73
N LEU A 226 -24.80 -18.91 23.42
CA LEU A 226 -24.70 -19.96 22.41
C LEU A 226 -23.24 -20.41 22.31
N GLN A 227 -22.98 -21.71 22.30
CA GLN A 227 -21.63 -22.23 22.05
C GLN A 227 -21.49 -22.50 20.55
N VAL A 228 -20.50 -21.87 19.92
CA VAL A 228 -20.11 -22.13 18.53
C VAL A 228 -19.15 -23.32 18.53
N ASN A 229 -19.55 -24.43 17.91
CA ASN A 229 -18.65 -25.56 17.65
C ASN A 229 -18.21 -25.51 16.19
N ARG A 230 -16.90 -25.59 15.95
CA ARG A 230 -16.33 -25.67 14.61
C ARG A 230 -16.56 -27.08 14.05
N VAL A 231 -17.09 -27.19 12.84
CA VAL A 231 -17.12 -28.46 12.10
C VAL A 231 -15.91 -28.48 11.17
N TYR A 232 -15.10 -29.54 11.26
CA TYR A 232 -13.95 -29.73 10.38
C TYR A 232 -14.43 -30.11 8.99
N ASN A 233 -13.99 -29.35 7.99
CA ASN A 233 -14.26 -29.67 6.59
C ASN A 233 -13.35 -30.82 6.14
N THR A 234 -13.94 -31.94 5.74
CA THR A 234 -13.22 -33.14 5.31
C THR A 234 -12.80 -33.10 3.83
N TYR A 235 -13.20 -32.08 3.07
CA TYR A 235 -12.79 -31.89 1.68
C TYR A 235 -11.73 -30.79 1.57
N HIS A 236 -10.47 -31.22 1.53
CA HIS A 236 -9.34 -30.41 1.07
C HIS A 236 -9.08 -30.75 -0.40
N ARG A 237 -9.34 -29.82 -1.31
CA ARG A 237 -8.72 -29.83 -2.64
C ARG A 237 -7.69 -28.71 -2.67
N ASP A 238 -6.46 -29.13 -2.94
CA ASP A 238 -5.36 -28.32 -3.47
C ASP A 238 -4.63 -27.45 -2.42
N GLN A 239 -4.07 -28.12 -1.41
CA GLN A 239 -2.70 -27.79 -0.98
C GLN A 239 -1.75 -28.43 -1.99
N ASP A 240 -1.55 -27.81 -3.14
CA ASP A 240 -0.30 -28.00 -3.84
C ASP A 240 0.80 -27.38 -2.96
N ASP A 241 1.91 -28.11 -2.79
CA ASP A 241 3.08 -27.70 -2.03
C ASP A 241 3.57 -26.32 -2.53
N PHE A 242 3.13 -25.24 -1.86
CA PHE A 242 3.61 -23.90 -2.13
C PHE A 242 5.03 -23.74 -1.60
N GLU A 243 5.99 -24.11 -2.45
CA GLU A 243 7.41 -23.82 -2.33
C GLU A 243 7.68 -22.32 -2.03
N TYR A 244 6.77 -21.45 -2.49
CA TYR A 244 6.75 -20.00 -2.25
C TYR A 244 6.64 -19.60 -0.77
N MET A 245 5.97 -20.40 0.07
CA MET A 245 5.83 -20.12 1.50
C MET A 245 7.04 -20.55 2.33
N LYS A 246 7.96 -21.36 1.78
CA LYS A 246 9.24 -21.69 2.43
C LYS A 246 10.27 -20.58 2.30
N ILE A 247 10.19 -19.76 1.25
CA ILE A 247 11.15 -18.68 0.98
C ILE A 247 10.93 -17.47 1.90
N TYR A 248 9.70 -17.25 2.35
CA TYR A 248 9.30 -16.09 3.18
C TYR A 248 9.07 -16.40 4.66
N ASN A 249 9.56 -17.54 5.15
CA ASN A 249 9.45 -17.84 6.58
C ASN A 249 10.77 -17.49 7.29
N PRO A 250 10.93 -16.27 7.85
CA PRO A 250 12.11 -15.96 8.64
C PRO A 250 12.15 -16.92 9.83
N LYS A 251 13.30 -17.58 10.04
CA LYS A 251 13.48 -18.66 11.04
C LYS A 251 13.04 -18.28 12.47
N ASN A 252 12.93 -16.99 12.79
CA ASN A 252 12.52 -16.48 14.11
C ASN A 252 11.16 -15.72 14.11
N GLY A 253 10.48 -15.59 12.96
CA GLY A 253 9.28 -14.74 12.86
C GLY A 253 8.03 -15.33 13.47
N ILE A 254 7.94 -16.66 13.59
CA ILE A 254 6.77 -17.33 14.17
C ILE A 254 6.67 -17.01 15.67
N GLU A 255 7.79 -17.01 16.37
CA GLU A 255 7.83 -16.78 17.81
C GLU A 255 7.59 -15.30 18.16
N GLU A 256 8.11 -14.37 17.36
CA GLU A 256 7.83 -12.94 17.48
C GLU A 256 6.35 -12.63 17.20
N ARG A 257 5.76 -13.27 16.19
CA ARG A 257 4.33 -13.14 15.89
C ARG A 257 3.47 -13.73 17.01
N LEU A 258 3.84 -14.89 17.55
CA LEU A 258 3.15 -15.49 18.71
C LEU A 258 3.22 -14.57 19.92
N LYS A 259 4.39 -14.02 20.23
CA LYS A 259 4.58 -13.09 21.35
C LYS A 259 3.77 -11.82 21.19
N ASN A 260 3.68 -11.29 19.97
CA ASN A 260 2.83 -10.13 19.68
C ASN A 260 1.33 -10.44 19.88
N ILE A 261 0.89 -11.65 19.53
CA ILE A 261 -0.49 -12.10 19.76
C ILE A 261 -0.75 -12.29 21.26
N GLU A 262 0.19 -12.90 22.00
CA GLU A 262 0.13 -13.07 23.46
C GLU A 262 -0.02 -11.71 24.17
N ILE A 263 0.85 -10.73 23.84
CA ILE A 263 0.78 -9.37 24.39
C ILE A 263 -0.57 -8.72 24.07
N ARG A 264 -1.04 -8.85 22.82
CA ARG A 264 -2.26 -8.19 22.37
C ARG A 264 -3.54 -8.80 22.95
N LEU A 265 -3.49 -10.08 23.32
CA LEU A 265 -4.57 -10.79 24.05
C LEU A 265 -4.42 -10.70 25.57
N GLY A 266 -3.36 -10.06 26.08
CA GLY A 266 -3.12 -9.83 27.51
C GLY A 266 -2.62 -11.08 28.26
N PHE A 267 -1.95 -12.01 27.58
CA PHE A 267 -1.36 -13.19 28.20
C PHE A 267 0.13 -12.98 28.49
N ASP A 268 0.49 -12.94 29.78
CA ASP A 268 1.87 -13.10 30.23
C ASP A 268 2.08 -14.57 30.63
N LEU A 269 2.21 -15.45 29.63
CA LEU A 269 2.49 -16.87 29.88
C LEU A 269 3.99 -17.07 30.18
N PRO A 270 4.37 -17.74 31.28
CA PRO A 270 5.76 -18.09 31.53
C PRO A 270 6.27 -19.01 30.42
N THR A 271 7.44 -18.66 29.89
CA THR A 271 7.97 -19.18 28.62
C THR A 271 8.55 -20.58 28.79
N ASN A 272 7.70 -21.59 28.98
CA ASN A 272 8.09 -22.99 28.78
C ASN A 272 6.90 -23.93 28.54
N LYS A 273 6.15 -23.68 27.47
CA LYS A 273 5.14 -24.63 26.95
C LYS A 273 5.28 -24.80 25.45
N ASN A 274 5.02 -26.03 25.00
CA ASN A 274 5.13 -26.49 23.62
C ASN A 274 4.34 -25.55 22.67
N ILE A 275 4.91 -25.18 21.52
CA ILE A 275 4.39 -24.13 20.62
C ILE A 275 2.93 -24.40 20.22
N TYR A 276 2.58 -25.67 19.99
CA TYR A 276 1.23 -26.09 19.64
C TYR A 276 0.21 -25.92 20.78
N GLU A 277 0.63 -26.13 22.03
CA GLU A 277 -0.22 -25.91 23.20
C GLU A 277 -0.49 -24.41 23.39
N LYS A 278 0.53 -23.57 23.15
CA LYS A 278 0.38 -22.11 23.17
C LYS A 278 -0.59 -21.60 22.10
N LEU A 279 -0.43 -22.07 20.86
CA LEU A 279 -1.33 -21.72 19.76
C LEU A 279 -2.78 -22.08 20.08
N LYS A 280 -3.02 -23.26 20.67
CA LYS A 280 -4.35 -23.70 21.08
C LYS A 280 -4.97 -22.79 22.16
N ILE A 281 -4.19 -22.38 23.17
CA ILE A 281 -4.67 -21.45 24.22
C ILE A 281 -5.05 -20.09 23.62
N LEU A 282 -4.25 -19.58 22.67
CA LEU A 282 -4.55 -18.33 21.98
C LEU A 282 -5.80 -18.45 21.11
N GLU A 283 -5.96 -19.55 20.39
CA GLU A 283 -7.15 -19.83 19.57
C GLU A 283 -8.43 -19.92 20.43
N ASP A 284 -8.38 -20.66 21.55
CA ASP A 284 -9.49 -20.79 22.48
C ASP A 284 -9.88 -19.42 23.10
N ARG A 285 -8.91 -18.53 23.33
CA ARG A 285 -9.19 -17.18 23.81
C ARG A 285 -9.85 -16.32 22.75
N ILE A 286 -9.35 -16.32 21.53
CA ILE A 286 -9.95 -15.56 20.42
C ILE A 286 -11.40 -15.99 20.24
N LEU A 287 -11.65 -17.30 20.23
CA LEU A 287 -13.00 -17.86 20.15
C LEU A 287 -13.89 -17.39 21.30
N HIS A 288 -13.36 -17.34 22.53
CA HIS A 288 -14.09 -16.80 23.67
C HIS A 288 -14.42 -15.30 23.49
N LEU A 289 -13.48 -14.49 23.02
CA LEU A 289 -13.69 -13.05 22.81
C LEU A 289 -14.72 -12.78 21.70
N GLU A 290 -14.67 -13.55 20.60
CA GLU A 290 -15.69 -13.53 19.54
C GLU A 290 -17.07 -13.93 20.06
N SER A 291 -17.14 -14.85 21.03
CA SER A 291 -18.41 -15.25 21.65
C SER A 291 -19.01 -14.19 22.58
N VAL A 292 -18.19 -13.28 23.12
CA VAL A 292 -18.63 -12.18 24.00
C VAL A 292 -19.08 -10.97 23.19
N SER A 293 -18.38 -10.64 22.10
CA SER A 293 -18.78 -9.58 21.15
C SER A 293 -18.25 -9.89 19.75
N PRO A 294 -19.13 -10.06 18.75
CA PRO A 294 -18.71 -10.27 17.36
C PRO A 294 -17.94 -9.10 16.76
N GLU A 295 -18.09 -7.89 17.33
CA GLU A 295 -17.39 -6.67 16.88
C GLU A 295 -15.95 -6.55 17.41
N TYR A 296 -15.48 -7.52 18.20
CA TYR A 296 -14.13 -7.48 18.78
C TYR A 296 -13.03 -7.34 17.72
N VAL A 297 -13.22 -7.94 16.53
CA VAL A 297 -12.33 -7.83 15.37
C VAL A 297 -12.30 -6.40 14.80
N GLN A 298 -13.41 -5.66 14.84
CA GLN A 298 -13.49 -4.28 14.35
C GLN A 298 -12.78 -3.28 15.27
N LEU A 299 -12.62 -3.61 16.56
CA LEU A 299 -11.79 -2.85 17.49
C LEU A 299 -10.31 -2.89 17.05
N TRP A 300 -9.89 -3.97 16.40
CA TRP A 300 -8.53 -4.16 15.91
C TRP A 300 -8.26 -3.42 14.60
N GLU A 301 -9.23 -3.31 13.70
CA GLU A 301 -9.06 -2.50 12.47
C GLU A 301 -8.83 -1.02 12.77
N LYS A 302 -9.48 -0.47 13.80
CA LYS A 302 -9.30 0.94 14.24
C LYS A 302 -8.01 1.18 15.03
N SER A 303 -7.37 0.15 15.57
CA SER A 303 -6.08 0.28 16.26
C SER A 303 -4.88 0.29 15.31
N SER A 304 -5.09 0.11 13.99
CA SER A 304 -4.09 0.36 12.95
C SER A 304 -3.58 1.81 12.92
N TYR A 305 -4.29 2.74 13.58
CA TYR A 305 -3.90 4.15 13.73
C TYR A 305 -3.34 4.50 15.12
N PHE A 306 -3.18 3.55 16.04
CA PHE A 306 -2.55 3.80 17.34
C PHE A 306 -1.15 3.21 17.42
N GLN A 307 -0.19 4.12 17.25
CA GLN A 307 1.21 4.05 17.66
C GLN A 307 2.05 2.92 17.03
N LYS A 308 2.81 3.27 15.97
CA LYS A 308 4.24 2.88 15.97
C LYS A 308 4.76 3.12 17.38
N PRO A 309 5.54 2.22 18.01
CA PRO A 309 6.11 2.53 19.31
C PRO A 309 6.88 3.83 19.14
N SER A 310 6.36 4.92 19.73
CA SER A 310 7.18 6.10 19.88
C SER A 310 8.38 5.59 20.67
N THR A 311 9.58 5.85 20.17
CA THR A 311 10.76 5.75 21.01
C THR A 311 10.50 6.73 22.15
N LYS A 312 9.89 6.25 23.25
CA LYS A 312 9.78 7.01 24.48
C LYS A 312 11.22 7.35 24.80
N LYS A 313 11.60 8.63 24.67
CA LYS A 313 12.86 9.11 25.22
C LYS A 313 12.80 8.73 26.69
N ARG A 314 13.61 7.73 27.07
CA ARG A 314 13.70 7.25 28.44
C ARG A 314 14.20 8.44 29.25
N ILE A 315 13.37 8.94 30.15
CA ILE A 315 13.78 10.00 31.07
C ILE A 315 14.63 9.29 32.11
N TYR A 316 15.94 9.54 32.06
CA TYR A 316 16.88 9.01 33.04
C TYR A 316 16.75 9.83 34.33
N THR A 317 16.73 9.15 35.47
CA THR A 317 16.87 9.83 36.76
C THR A 317 18.29 10.36 36.93
N LEU A 318 18.49 11.42 37.72
CA LEU A 318 19.82 12.01 37.95
C LEU A 318 20.85 10.95 38.42
N ASN A 319 20.42 10.03 39.28
CA ASN A 319 21.25 8.93 39.78
C ASN A 319 21.69 7.95 38.66
N GLU A 320 20.84 7.71 37.66
CA GLU A 320 21.20 6.86 36.52
C GLU A 320 22.22 7.57 35.63
N ILE A 321 22.09 8.87 35.43
CA ILE A 321 23.04 9.68 34.66
C ILE A 321 24.42 9.68 35.34
N ASP A 322 24.48 9.87 36.66
CA ASP A 322 25.74 9.86 37.42
C ASP A 322 26.43 8.49 37.39
N ASN A 323 25.65 7.40 37.44
CA ASN A 323 26.17 6.05 37.24
C ASN A 323 26.71 5.81 35.82
N PHE A 324 26.07 6.38 34.78
CA PHE A 324 26.59 6.32 33.42
C PHE A 324 27.88 7.13 33.25
N ILE A 325 27.97 8.30 33.86
CA ILE A 325 29.16 9.16 33.79
C ILE A 325 30.35 8.48 34.47
N SER A 326 30.18 7.97 35.69
CA SER A 326 31.24 7.23 36.40
C SER A 326 31.69 5.97 35.65
N HIS A 327 30.77 5.28 34.97
CA HIS A 327 31.11 4.12 34.14
C HIS A 327 31.90 4.50 32.87
N LEU A 328 31.65 5.68 32.30
CA LEU A 328 32.43 6.20 31.17
C LEU A 328 33.81 6.71 31.59
N GLU A 329 33.92 7.32 32.76
CA GLU A 329 35.19 7.79 33.33
C GLU A 329 36.13 6.63 33.66
N THR A 330 35.61 5.56 34.26
CA THR A 330 36.38 4.32 34.51
C THR A 330 36.80 3.63 33.21
N LYS A 331 36.00 3.75 32.15
CA LYS A 331 36.34 3.22 30.82
C LYS A 331 37.39 4.07 30.09
N LYS A 332 37.41 5.38 30.30
CA LYS A 332 38.45 6.30 29.80
C LYS A 332 39.78 6.20 30.56
N ALA A 333 39.73 5.75 31.82
CA ALA A 333 40.91 5.60 32.68
C ALA A 333 41.76 4.34 32.41
N LYS A 334 41.40 3.52 31.41
CA LYS A 334 42.29 2.48 30.86
C LYS A 334 42.91 2.97 29.54
N PRO A 335 44.09 3.60 29.55
CA PRO A 335 44.83 3.85 28.33
C PRO A 335 45.34 2.52 27.73
N GLU A 336 45.13 2.35 26.43
CA GLU A 336 45.79 1.37 25.57
C GLU A 336 47.31 1.54 25.67
N SER A 337 47.97 0.66 26.42
CA SER A 337 49.42 0.48 26.33
C SER A 337 49.73 -0.37 25.10
N ALA A 338 49.92 0.30 23.96
CA ALA A 338 50.59 -0.27 22.79
C ALA A 338 52.11 -0.28 23.07
N GLU A 339 52.66 -1.44 23.41
CA GLU A 339 54.10 -1.67 23.38
C GLU A 339 54.55 -2.03 21.96
N ILE A 340 55.28 -1.07 21.38
CA ILE A 340 56.01 -1.17 20.12
C ILE A 340 57.33 -1.89 20.43
N VAL A 341 57.55 -3.06 19.81
CA VAL A 341 58.83 -3.77 19.81
C VAL A 341 59.71 -3.19 18.68
N PRO A 342 60.98 -2.81 18.94
CA PRO A 342 61.95 -2.63 17.87
C PRO A 342 62.96 -3.80 17.84
N GLU A 343 63.09 -4.41 16.67
CA GLU A 343 64.25 -5.21 16.29
C GLU A 343 65.47 -4.30 16.06
N SER A 344 66.62 -4.65 16.65
CA SER A 344 67.92 -4.42 16.01
C SER A 344 68.95 -5.43 16.53
N THR A 345 69.69 -5.98 15.57
CA THR A 345 70.65 -7.09 15.66
C THR A 345 72.07 -6.59 15.98
N THR A 346 72.91 -7.51 16.44
CA THR A 346 74.39 -7.54 16.39
C THR A 346 75.20 -6.58 17.28
N ALA A 347 75.87 -7.19 18.26
CA ALA A 347 77.34 -7.25 18.28
C ALA A 347 77.75 -8.74 18.24
#